data_AF-A0A963IBM2-F1
#
_entry.id   AF-A0A963IBM2-F1
#
_cell.length_a   1.000
_cell.length_b   1.000
_cell.length_c   1.000
_cell.angle_alpha   90.00
_cell.angle_beta   90.00
_cell.angle_gamma   90.00
#
_symmetry.space_group_name_H-M   'P 1'
#
loop_
_entity.id
_entity.type
_entity.pdbx_description
1 polymer ?
#
loop_
_entity_poly.entity_id
_entity_poly.type
_entity_poly.pdbx_seq_one_letter_code
_entity_poly.pdbx_strand_id
1 'polypeptide(L)'
;MKTAIHVIILLTLSAVFSFSRADSAEGDAAIGALGEANGIALACKLTGNVARIKAMMIDTVPKTRANGALFEQATNDAFLSQHQGNACPAEADMGARVDGLEARLRAHFKP
;
A
#
# COMPACT_ATOMS: atom_id res chain seq x y z
N MET A 1 23.86 -27.64 -28.72
CA MET A 1 23.09 -26.41 -29.09
C MET A 1 21.67 -26.43 -28.54
N LYS A 2 20.87 -27.48 -28.81
CA LYS A 2 19.47 -27.58 -28.36
C LYS A 2 19.31 -27.50 -26.83
N THR A 3 20.18 -28.15 -26.05
CA THR A 3 20.17 -28.11 -24.58
C THR A 3 20.56 -26.75 -24.00
N ALA A 4 21.53 -26.05 -24.59
CA ALA A 4 21.91 -24.71 -24.17
C ALA A 4 20.78 -23.68 -24.37
N ILE A 5 20.00 -23.82 -25.44
CA ILE A 5 18.84 -22.96 -25.71
C ILE A 5 17.75 -23.15 -24.64
N HIS A 6 17.47 -24.39 -24.20
CA HIS A 6 16.47 -24.64 -23.17
C HIS A 6 16.91 -24.12 -21.79
N VAL A 7 18.20 -24.24 -21.46
CA VAL A 7 18.77 -23.72 -20.21
C VAL A 7 18.68 -22.19 -20.16
N ILE A 8 18.98 -21.51 -21.28
CA ILE A 8 18.85 -20.04 -21.37
C ILE A 8 17.39 -19.62 -21.23
N ILE A 9 16.45 -20.30 -21.90
CA ILE A 9 15.01 -19.99 -21.79
C ILE A 9 14.52 -20.16 -20.34
N LEU A 10 14.88 -21.26 -19.66
CA LEU A 10 14.52 -21.51 -18.27
C LEU A 10 15.10 -20.45 -17.30
N LEU A 11 16.34 -20.02 -17.51
CA LEU A 11 16.96 -18.95 -16.72
C LEU A 11 16.26 -17.60 -16.93
N THR A 12 15.95 -17.23 -18.17
CA THR A 12 15.23 -15.98 -18.47
C THR A 12 13.81 -15.97 -17.91
N LEU A 13 13.10 -17.10 -17.98
CA LEU A 13 11.73 -17.19 -17.49
C LEU A 13 11.69 -17.01 -15.96
N SER A 14 12.65 -17.60 -15.25
CA SER A 14 12.77 -17.49 -13.78
C SER A 14 12.97 -16.04 -13.33
N ALA A 15 13.80 -15.27 -14.04
CA ALA A 15 14.06 -13.86 -13.72
C ALA A 15 12.83 -12.95 -13.88
N VAL A 16 12.00 -13.20 -14.90
CA VAL A 16 10.78 -12.41 -15.16
C VAL A 16 9.74 -12.61 -14.05
N PHE A 17 9.55 -13.85 -13.60
CA PHE A 17 8.61 -14.15 -12.50
C PHE A 17 9.01 -13.50 -11.17
N SER A 18 10.30 -13.39 -10.87
CA SER A 18 10.78 -12.73 -9.66
C SER A 18 10.48 -11.22 -9.66
N PHE A 19 10.57 -10.56 -10.80
CA PHE A 19 10.31 -9.12 -10.93
C PHE A 19 8.84 -8.78 -10.67
N SER A 20 7.89 -9.50 -11.29
CA SER A 20 6.45 -9.26 -11.08
C SER A 20 6.01 -9.47 -9.62
N ARG A 21 6.66 -10.38 -8.89
CA ARG A 21 6.35 -10.62 -7.47
C ARG A 21 6.86 -9.51 -6.57
N ALA A 22 8.05 -8.97 -6.84
CA ALA A 22 8.61 -7.87 -6.08
C ALA A 22 7.75 -6.60 -6.26
N ASP A 23 7.35 -6.32 -7.51
CA ASP A 23 6.44 -5.23 -7.85
C ASP A 23 5.10 -5.37 -7.12
N SER A 24 4.45 -6.53 -7.19
CA SER A 24 3.20 -6.76 -6.45
C SER A 24 3.35 -6.60 -4.93
N ALA A 25 4.47 -7.06 -4.36
CA ALA A 25 4.71 -6.95 -2.92
C ALA A 25 4.92 -5.50 -2.47
N GLU A 26 5.54 -4.67 -3.31
CA GLU A 26 5.69 -3.24 -3.05
C GLU A 26 4.33 -2.51 -3.12
N GLY A 27 3.50 -2.85 -4.11
CA GLY A 27 2.13 -2.36 -4.22
C GLY A 27 1.27 -2.72 -3.01
N ASP A 28 1.31 -3.99 -2.59
CA ASP A 28 0.62 -4.48 -1.39
C ASP A 28 1.10 -3.74 -0.14
N ALA A 29 2.41 -3.58 0.03
CA ALA A 29 2.97 -2.84 1.17
C ALA A 29 2.53 -1.36 1.18
N ALA A 30 2.40 -0.72 0.01
CA ALA A 30 1.90 0.65 -0.10
C ALA A 30 0.43 0.76 0.29
N ILE A 31 -0.42 -0.17 -0.17
CA ILE A 31 -1.84 -0.24 0.19
C ILE A 31 -2.03 -0.51 1.69
N GLY A 32 -1.25 -1.43 2.26
CA GLY A 32 -1.28 -1.73 3.69
C GLY A 32 -0.91 -0.52 4.54
N ALA A 33 0.17 0.20 4.17
CA ALA A 33 0.57 1.41 4.86
C ALA A 33 -0.46 2.56 4.75
N LEU A 34 -1.17 2.64 3.62
CA LEU A 34 -2.31 3.56 3.45
C LEU A 34 -3.47 3.19 4.37
N GLY A 35 -3.82 1.91 4.48
CA GLY A 35 -4.84 1.40 5.40
C GLY A 35 -4.47 1.68 6.86
N GLU A 36 -3.23 1.42 7.25
CA GLU A 36 -2.75 1.70 8.61
C GLU A 36 -2.90 3.19 8.97
N ALA A 37 -2.48 4.09 8.07
CA ALA A 37 -2.64 5.53 8.26
C ALA A 37 -4.11 5.94 8.39
N ASN A 38 -5.02 5.31 7.63
CA ASN A 38 -6.45 5.56 7.72
C ASN A 38 -7.01 5.12 9.08
N GLY A 39 -6.62 3.95 9.57
CA GLY A 39 -7.04 3.44 10.89
C GLY A 39 -6.64 4.37 12.02
N ILE A 40 -5.38 4.84 12.02
CA ILE A 40 -4.88 5.82 12.99
C ILE A 40 -5.64 7.15 12.87
N ALA A 41 -5.81 7.67 11.65
CA ALA A 41 -6.51 8.93 11.42
C ALA A 41 -7.97 8.89 11.87
N LEU A 42 -8.66 7.76 11.65
CA LEU A 42 -10.02 7.52 12.13
C LEU A 42 -10.09 7.53 13.66
N ALA A 43 -9.23 6.76 14.32
CA ALA A 43 -9.18 6.69 15.78
C ALA A 43 -8.89 8.06 16.41
N CYS A 44 -8.06 8.86 15.75
CA CYS A 44 -7.66 10.19 16.19
C CYS A 44 -8.55 11.34 15.68
N LYS A 45 -9.66 11.03 14.99
CA LYS A 45 -10.61 12.02 14.45
C LYS A 45 -9.98 13.06 13.51
N LEU A 46 -8.90 12.70 12.82
CA LEU A 46 -8.24 13.54 11.82
C LEU A 46 -9.00 13.46 10.48
N THR A 47 -10.22 13.98 10.45
CA THR A 47 -11.19 13.77 9.35
C THR A 47 -10.70 14.25 7.99
N GLY A 48 -9.91 15.34 7.94
CA GLY A 48 -9.27 15.81 6.71
C GLY A 48 -8.32 14.77 6.12
N ASN A 49 -7.50 14.13 6.95
CA ASN A 49 -6.59 13.07 6.52
C ASN A 49 -7.37 11.80 6.11
N VAL A 50 -8.43 11.42 6.82
CA VAL A 50 -9.30 10.30 6.43
C VAL A 50 -9.88 10.50 5.03
N ALA A 51 -10.39 11.70 4.73
CA ALA A 51 -10.94 12.02 3.41
C ALA A 51 -9.88 11.91 2.31
N ARG A 52 -8.69 12.48 2.53
CA ARG A 52 -7.56 12.40 1.59
C ARG A 52 -7.15 10.95 1.34
N ILE A 53 -6.97 10.16 2.39
CA ILE A 53 -6.56 8.76 2.30
C ILE A 53 -7.56 7.94 1.48
N LYS A 54 -8.86 8.09 1.73
CA LYS A 54 -9.90 7.39 0.95
C LYS A 54 -9.90 7.83 -0.53
N ALA A 55 -9.71 9.12 -0.80
CA ALA A 55 -9.59 9.60 -2.17
C ALA A 55 -8.40 8.97 -2.89
N MET A 56 -7.22 8.89 -2.25
CA MET A 56 -6.06 8.21 -2.83
C MET A 56 -6.33 6.74 -3.16
N MET A 57 -6.99 6.00 -2.25
CA MET A 57 -7.36 4.60 -2.50
C MET A 57 -8.27 4.46 -3.72
N ILE A 58 -9.26 5.35 -3.87
CA ILE A 58 -10.23 5.32 -4.97
C ILE A 58 -9.59 5.73 -6.30
N ASP A 59 -8.73 6.75 -6.25
CA ASP A 59 -8.22 7.42 -7.44
C ASP A 59 -6.92 6.81 -7.95
N THR A 60 -6.10 6.17 -7.11
CA THR A 60 -4.76 5.71 -7.50
C THR A 60 -4.66 4.19 -7.58
N VAL A 61 -5.28 3.46 -6.65
CA VAL A 61 -5.12 2.01 -6.54
C VAL A 61 -6.08 1.28 -7.49
N PRO A 62 -5.63 0.24 -8.23
CA PRO A 62 -6.51 -0.58 -9.05
C PRO A 62 -7.66 -1.18 -8.23
N LYS A 63 -8.88 -1.07 -8.75
CA LYS A 63 -10.13 -1.47 -8.07
C LYS A 63 -10.33 -2.98 -8.10
N THR A 64 -9.53 -3.72 -7.34
CA THR A 64 -9.66 -5.16 -7.15
C THR A 64 -10.15 -5.48 -5.74
N ARG A 65 -10.81 -6.64 -5.58
CA ARG A 65 -11.23 -7.12 -4.26
C ARG A 65 -10.03 -7.30 -3.31
N ALA A 66 -8.91 -7.81 -3.83
CA ALA A 66 -7.70 -8.04 -3.03
C ALA A 66 -7.15 -6.73 -2.44
N ASN A 67 -7.04 -5.69 -3.27
CA ASN A 67 -6.54 -4.39 -2.84
C ASN A 67 -7.46 -3.74 -1.80
N GLY A 68 -8.78 -3.83 -2.01
CA GLY A 68 -9.76 -3.34 -1.04
C GLY A 68 -9.68 -4.06 0.30
N ALA A 69 -9.57 -5.39 0.28
CA ALA A 69 -9.43 -6.20 1.49
C ALA A 69 -8.14 -5.88 2.26
N LEU A 70 -7.02 -5.66 1.57
CA LEU A 70 -5.76 -5.31 2.19
C LEU A 70 -5.83 -3.94 2.90
N PHE A 71 -6.41 -2.93 2.24
CA PHE A 71 -6.63 -1.61 2.84
C PHE A 71 -7.58 -1.68 4.05
N GLU A 72 -8.67 -2.42 3.93
CA GLU A 72 -9.68 -2.56 4.99
C GLU A 72 -9.12 -3.30 6.21
N GLN A 73 -8.40 -4.41 6.00
CA GLN A 73 -7.78 -5.16 7.08
C GLN A 73 -6.78 -4.29 7.84
N ALA A 74 -5.85 -3.64 7.13
CA ALA A 74 -4.87 -2.75 7.76
C ALA A 74 -5.52 -1.55 8.47
N THR A 75 -6.62 -1.01 7.92
CA THR A 75 -7.42 0.03 8.58
C THR A 75 -7.97 -0.46 9.92
N ASN A 76 -8.61 -1.63 9.92
CA ASN A 76 -9.25 -2.18 11.12
C ASN A 76 -8.21 -2.48 12.20
N ASP A 77 -7.11 -3.14 11.82
CA ASP A 77 -6.03 -3.49 12.74
C ASP A 77 -5.41 -2.25 13.40
N ALA A 78 -5.11 -1.22 12.60
CA ALA A 78 -4.54 0.02 13.10
C ALA A 78 -5.52 0.85 13.94
N PHE A 79 -6.81 0.88 13.54
CA PHE A 79 -7.85 1.53 14.32
C PHE A 79 -7.96 0.91 15.72
N LEU A 80 -8.05 -0.42 15.80
CA LEU A 80 -8.13 -1.14 17.07
C LEU A 80 -6.86 -0.96 17.91
N SER A 81 -5.68 -1.00 17.29
CA SER A 81 -4.40 -0.75 17.97
C SER A 81 -4.30 0.67 18.55
N GLN A 82 -4.70 1.68 17.79
CA GLN A 82 -4.65 3.08 18.24
C GLN A 82 -5.54 3.34 19.46
N HIS A 83 -6.66 2.62 19.59
CA HIS A 83 -7.56 2.73 20.76
C HIS A 83 -6.99 2.12 22.05
N GLN A 84 -5.85 1.43 22.00
CA GLN A 84 -5.21 0.83 23.19
C GLN A 84 -4.38 1.83 24.00
N GLY A 85 -4.56 3.14 23.78
CA GLY A 85 -3.93 4.20 24.58
C GLY A 85 -2.70 4.84 23.92
N ASN A 86 -2.45 4.59 22.64
CA ASN A 86 -1.40 5.27 21.89
C ASN A 86 -1.74 6.76 21.73
N ALA A 87 -0.75 7.63 21.87
CA ALA A 87 -0.93 9.06 21.61
C ALA A 87 -1.29 9.29 20.14
N CYS A 88 -2.23 10.20 19.90
CA CYS A 88 -2.58 10.61 18.54
C CYS A 88 -1.46 11.48 17.96
N PRO A 89 -1.05 11.25 16.69
CA PRO A 89 -0.07 12.10 16.03
C PRO A 89 -0.65 13.50 15.84
N ALA A 90 0.24 14.50 15.76
CA ALA A 90 -0.17 15.83 15.34
C ALA A 90 -0.71 15.79 13.90
N GLU A 91 -1.64 16.69 13.59
CA GLU A 91 -2.27 16.71 12.26
C GLU A 91 -1.25 16.95 11.14
N ALA A 92 -0.24 17.79 11.38
CA ALA A 92 0.85 18.05 10.43
C ALA A 92 1.72 16.81 10.18
N ASP A 93 2.03 16.04 11.22
CA ASP A 93 2.84 14.82 11.10
C ASP A 93 2.08 13.74 10.32
N MET A 94 0.77 13.60 10.60
CA MET A 94 -0.09 12.72 9.81
C MET A 94 -0.18 13.20 8.36
N GLY A 95 -0.31 14.51 8.13
CA GLY A 95 -0.33 15.09 6.79
C GLY A 95 0.93 14.76 5.99
N ALA A 96 2.12 14.95 6.58
CA ALA A 96 3.38 14.62 5.93
C ALA A 96 3.52 13.12 5.63
N ARG A 97 3.06 12.26 6.55
CA ARG A 97 3.00 10.80 6.31
C ARG A 97 2.09 10.48 5.12
N VAL A 98 0.92 11.10 5.06
CA VAL A 98 -0.07 10.93 3.98
C VAL A 98 0.51 11.37 2.63
N ASP A 99 1.23 12.49 2.58
CA ASP A 99 1.89 12.99 1.36
C ASP A 99 2.94 12.00 0.84
N GLY A 100 3.75 11.43 1.73
CA GLY A 100 4.74 10.40 1.37
C GLY A 100 4.10 9.12 0.83
N LEU A 101 2.95 8.72 1.37
CA LEU A 101 2.20 7.57 0.88
C LEU A 101 1.58 7.85 -0.50
N GLU A 102 1.09 9.06 -0.74
CA GLU A 102 0.58 9.47 -2.06
C GLU A 102 1.65 9.32 -3.13
N ALA A 103 2.86 9.84 -2.88
CA ALA A 103 3.97 9.77 -3.81
C ALA A 103 4.34 8.31 -4.16
N ARG A 104 4.39 7.44 -3.14
CA ARG A 104 4.68 6.00 -3.32
C ARG A 104 3.60 5.29 -4.14
N LEU A 105 2.33 5.53 -3.84
CA LEU A 105 1.21 4.92 -4.55
C LEU A 105 1.17 5.36 -6.02
N ARG A 106 1.41 6.64 -6.29
CA ARG A 106 1.48 7.16 -7.66
C ARG A 106 2.64 6.54 -8.43
N ALA A 107 3.85 6.53 -7.85
CA ALA A 107 5.02 5.95 -8.50
C ALA A 107 4.82 4.48 -8.91
N HIS A 108 4.01 3.72 -8.16
CA HIS A 108 3.76 2.31 -8.45
C HIS A 108 2.53 2.08 -9.35
N PHE A 109 1.37 2.67 -9.04
CA PHE A 109 0.11 2.37 -9.73
C PHE A 109 -0.28 3.37 -10.84
N LYS A 110 0.29 4.58 -10.82
CA LYS A 110 0.05 5.65 -11.80
C LYS A 110 1.34 6.42 -12.09
N PRO A 111 2.38 5.75 -12.60
CA PRO A 111 3.65 6.38 -12.94
C PRO A 111 3.48 7.46 -14.02
#